data_AF-A0A2E5MBQ3-F1
#
_entry.id   AF-A0A2E5MBQ3-F1
#
_cell.length_a   1.000
_cell.length_b   1.000
_cell.length_c   1.000
_cell.angle_alpha   90.00
_cell.angle_beta   90.00
_cell.angle_gamma   90.00
#
_symmetry.space_group_name_H-M   'P 1'
#
loop_
_entity.id
_entity.type
_entity.pdbx_description
1 polymer ?
#
loop_
_entity_poly.entity_id
_entity_poly.type
_entity_poly.pdbx_seq_one_letter_code
_entity_poly.pdbx_strand_id
1 'polypeptide(L)'
;MAQDPSPADFWKGYSQEEKIAFINGAYGAIAKLKAHHKAEVRKQFIHDDNWVEPYYIERFYDIADEYRSEEVGYNLKILAMHMDAFYTNSDNLNIPVLEALRVVSLMQDGEQKTANVRLLRAQQKYNK
;
A
#
# COMPACT_ATOMS: atom_id res chain seq x y z
N MET A 1 -20.10 10.14 24.23
CA MET A 1 -19.37 8.95 23.75
C MET A 1 -18.17 9.46 22.99
N ALA A 2 -16.96 9.04 23.35
CA ALA A 2 -15.77 9.42 22.57
C ALA A 2 -15.87 8.73 21.21
N GLN A 3 -15.80 9.51 20.13
CA GLN A 3 -15.79 8.99 18.77
C GLN A 3 -14.45 8.28 18.57
N ASP A 4 -14.47 7.04 18.08
CA ASP A 4 -13.23 6.32 17.77
C ASP A 4 -12.41 7.14 16.75
N PRO A 5 -11.10 7.32 16.97
CA PRO A 5 -10.27 8.12 16.08
C PRO A 5 -10.29 7.53 14.68
N SER A 6 -10.51 8.38 13.67
CA SER A 6 -10.50 7.94 12.27
C SER A 6 -9.09 7.52 11.83
N PRO A 7 -8.95 6.73 10.75
CA PRO A 7 -7.65 6.49 10.13
C PRO A 7 -6.87 7.77 9.81
N ALA A 8 -7.57 8.84 9.42
CA ALA A 8 -6.95 10.15 9.22
C ALA A 8 -6.43 10.77 10.52
N ASP A 9 -7.14 10.60 11.65
CA ASP A 9 -6.68 11.09 12.96
C ASP A 9 -5.43 10.33 13.42
N PHE A 10 -5.41 9.01 13.20
CA PHE A 10 -4.22 8.19 13.44
C PHE A 10 -3.01 8.71 12.65
N TRP A 11 -3.19 8.97 11.34
CA TRP A 11 -2.09 9.46 10.49
C TRP A 11 -1.65 10.88 10.87
N LYS A 12 -2.61 11.78 11.13
CA LYS A 12 -2.34 13.17 11.52
C LYS A 12 -1.65 13.29 12.87
N GLY A 13 -1.89 12.33 13.78
CA GLY A 13 -1.24 12.27 15.08
C GLY A 13 0.26 11.98 15.04
N TYR A 14 0.80 11.51 13.91
CA TYR A 14 2.21 11.18 13.78
C TYR A 14 3.04 12.41 13.36
N SER A 15 4.22 12.54 13.95
CA SER A 15 5.27 13.42 13.45
C SER A 15 5.77 12.96 12.07
N GLN A 16 6.49 13.82 11.36
CA GLN A 16 7.04 13.43 10.06
C GLN A 16 8.03 12.25 10.15
N GLU A 17 8.82 12.16 11.22
CA GLU A 17 9.74 11.04 11.42
C GLU A 17 8.98 9.73 11.63
N GLU A 18 7.91 9.76 12.43
CA GLU A 18 7.05 8.59 12.67
C GLU A 18 6.32 8.17 11.40
N LYS A 19 5.85 9.12 10.57
CA LYS A 19 5.24 8.83 9.25
C LYS A 19 6.22 8.13 8.33
N ILE A 20 7.45 8.64 8.23
CA ILE A 20 8.51 8.03 7.43
C ILE A 20 8.84 6.62 7.93
N ALA A 21 8.98 6.45 9.26
CA ALA A 21 9.24 5.15 9.87
C ALA A 21 8.11 4.16 9.60
N PHE A 22 6.84 4.59 9.68
CA PHE A 22 5.67 3.78 9.36
C PHE A 22 5.71 3.29 7.91
N ILE A 23 5.91 4.21 6.95
CA ILE A 23 5.98 3.86 5.52
C ILE A 23 7.11 2.87 5.27
N ASN A 24 8.29 3.12 5.84
CA ASN A 24 9.44 2.22 5.72
C ASN A 24 9.13 0.81 6.28
N GLY A 25 8.47 0.76 7.44
CA GLY A 25 8.03 -0.49 8.05
C GLY A 25 7.03 -1.25 7.18
N ALA A 26 6.03 -0.55 6.63
CA ALA A 26 5.05 -1.13 5.70
C ALA A 26 5.72 -1.69 4.44
N TYR A 27 6.63 -0.92 3.83
CA TYR A 27 7.38 -1.33 2.65
C TYR A 27 8.24 -2.56 2.94
N GLY A 28 8.99 -2.54 4.05
CA GLY A 28 9.82 -3.66 4.47
C GLY A 28 9.02 -4.92 4.77
N ALA A 29 7.87 -4.79 5.44
CA ALA A 29 6.99 -5.91 5.74
C ALA A 29 6.44 -6.56 4.47
N ILE A 30 5.91 -5.76 3.53
CA ILE A 30 5.35 -6.25 2.27
C ILE A 30 6.42 -6.88 1.38
N ALA A 31 7.59 -6.25 1.27
CA ALA A 31 8.72 -6.81 0.54
C ALA A 31 9.18 -8.15 1.13
N LYS A 32 9.23 -8.26 2.47
CA LYS A 32 9.61 -9.49 3.16
C LYS A 32 8.57 -10.59 2.96
N LEU A 33 7.27 -10.27 3.03
CA LEU A 33 6.17 -11.21 2.77
C LEU A 33 6.25 -11.74 1.33
N LYS A 34 6.43 -10.85 0.34
CA LYS A 34 6.60 -11.21 -1.07
C LYS A 34 7.81 -12.13 -1.27
N ALA A 35 8.96 -11.76 -0.72
CA ALA A 35 10.18 -12.55 -0.84
C ALA A 35 10.06 -13.93 -0.17
N HIS A 36 9.45 -13.99 1.02
CA HIS A 36 9.18 -15.25 1.70
C HIS A 36 8.25 -16.14 0.87
N HIS A 37 7.15 -15.59 0.36
CA HIS A 37 6.23 -16.33 -0.50
C HIS A 37 6.92 -16.88 -1.75
N LYS A 38 7.75 -16.08 -2.44
CA LYS A 38 8.57 -16.54 -3.59
C LYS A 38 9.49 -17.69 -3.23
N ALA A 39 10.12 -17.65 -2.05
CA ALA A 39 10.99 -18.73 -1.59
C ALA A 39 10.20 -20.02 -1.34
N GLU A 40 9.02 -19.94 -0.73
CA GLU A 40 8.17 -21.11 -0.47
C GLU A 40 7.60 -21.73 -1.76
N VAL A 41 7.12 -20.91 -2.69
CA VAL A 41 6.68 -21.39 -4.02
C VAL A 41 7.83 -22.11 -4.72
N ARG A 42 9.02 -21.49 -4.76
CA ARG A 42 10.19 -22.12 -5.38
C ARG A 42 10.52 -23.46 -4.73
N LYS A 43 10.49 -23.57 -3.40
CA LYS A 43 10.77 -24.84 -2.69
C LYS A 43 9.77 -25.94 -3.06
N GLN A 44 8.51 -25.60 -3.26
CA GLN A 44 7.45 -26.56 -3.56
C GLN A 44 7.57 -27.13 -4.99
N PHE A 45 8.00 -26.31 -5.94
CA PHE A 45 7.97 -26.65 -7.37
C PHE A 45 9.35 -26.80 -8.02
N ILE A 46 10.44 -26.77 -7.25
CA ILE A 46 11.83 -26.85 -7.77
C ILE A 46 12.12 -28.13 -8.59
N HIS A 47 11.33 -29.18 -8.40
CA HIS A 47 11.50 -30.48 -9.08
C HIS A 47 10.34 -30.82 -10.02
N ASP A 48 9.44 -29.86 -10.28
CA ASP A 48 8.34 -30.05 -11.23
C ASP A 48 8.63 -29.26 -12.51
N ASP A 49 9.18 -29.95 -13.51
CA ASP A 49 9.53 -29.37 -14.82
C ASP A 49 8.30 -28.91 -15.62
N ASN A 50 7.09 -29.34 -15.23
CA ASN A 50 5.84 -28.93 -15.87
C ASN A 50 5.14 -27.78 -15.12
N TRP A 51 5.75 -27.27 -14.04
CA TRP A 51 5.15 -26.21 -13.26
C TRP A 51 5.13 -24.89 -14.04
N VAL A 52 3.94 -24.29 -14.09
CA VAL A 52 3.70 -22.96 -14.62
C VAL A 52 3.09 -22.14 -13.48
N GLU A 53 3.65 -20.96 -13.21
CA GLU A 53 3.17 -20.10 -12.13
C GLU A 53 1.68 -19.77 -12.33
N PRO A 54 0.79 -20.14 -11.40
CA PRO A 54 -0.61 -19.82 -11.53
C PRO A 54 -0.85 -18.32 -11.40
N TYR A 55 -1.85 -17.81 -12.13
CA TYR A 55 -2.22 -16.39 -12.11
C TYR A 55 -2.46 -15.81 -10.70
N TYR A 56 -2.96 -16.60 -9.74
CA TYR A 56 -3.18 -16.08 -8.38
C TYR A 56 -1.88 -15.76 -7.63
N ILE A 57 -0.76 -16.42 -7.97
CA ILE A 57 0.57 -16.14 -7.39
C ILE A 57 1.14 -14.86 -8.00
N GLU A 58 1.10 -14.74 -9.33
CA GLU A 58 1.47 -13.53 -10.05
C GLU A 58 0.68 -12.34 -9.50
N ARG A 59 -0.65 -12.49 -9.41
CA ARG A 59 -1.53 -11.44 -8.91
C ARG A 59 -1.23 -11.05 -7.46
N PHE A 60 -0.83 -11.99 -6.62
CA PHE A 60 -0.41 -11.70 -5.25
C PHE A 60 0.84 -10.80 -5.26
N TYR A 61 1.81 -11.07 -6.13
CA TYR A 61 3.00 -10.25 -6.28
C TYR A 61 2.70 -8.86 -6.82
N ASP A 62 1.84 -8.75 -7.84
CA ASP A 62 1.40 -7.45 -8.36
C ASP A 62 0.74 -6.61 -7.26
N ILE A 63 -0.18 -7.22 -6.50
CA ILE A 63 -0.87 -6.53 -5.42
C ILE A 63 0.11 -6.07 -4.35
N ALA A 64 1.12 -6.87 -4.01
CA ALA A 64 2.16 -6.48 -3.06
C ALA A 64 2.96 -5.28 -3.57
N ASP A 65 3.27 -5.23 -4.87
CA ASP A 65 4.00 -4.12 -5.47
C ASP A 65 3.17 -2.82 -5.48
N GLU A 66 1.84 -2.88 -5.61
CA GLU A 66 0.99 -1.68 -5.55
C GLU A 66 1.13 -0.88 -4.23
N TYR A 67 1.64 -1.49 -3.15
CA TYR A 67 1.86 -0.77 -1.89
C TYR A 67 3.18 0.00 -1.84
N ARG A 68 4.11 -0.24 -2.76
CA ARG A 68 5.45 0.33 -2.75
C ARG A 68 5.69 1.14 -4.03
N SER A 69 6.00 2.42 -3.90
CA SER A 69 6.42 3.24 -5.02
C SER A 69 7.86 2.91 -5.43
N GLU A 70 8.05 2.55 -6.70
CA GLU A 70 9.39 2.34 -7.27
C GLU A 70 10.05 3.65 -7.68
N GLU A 71 9.27 4.61 -8.19
CA GLU A 71 9.77 5.92 -8.67
C GLU A 71 10.27 6.82 -7.54
N VAL A 72 9.56 6.84 -6.39
CA VAL A 72 9.98 7.63 -5.23
C VAL A 72 11.17 7.00 -4.50
N GLY A 73 11.40 5.70 -4.71
CA GLY A 73 12.49 4.95 -4.11
C GLY A 73 12.59 5.17 -2.60
N TYR A 74 13.74 5.69 -2.14
CA TYR A 74 14.01 5.96 -0.72
C TYR A 74 13.50 7.32 -0.21
N ASN A 75 12.92 8.18 -1.06
CA ASN A 75 12.44 9.49 -0.62
C ASN A 75 11.05 9.40 0.04
N LEU A 76 10.97 8.66 1.12
CA LEU A 76 9.73 8.37 1.86
C LEU A 76 9.06 9.64 2.42
N LYS A 77 9.80 10.75 2.53
CA LYS A 77 9.26 12.06 2.91
C LYS A 77 8.22 12.54 1.90
N ILE A 78 8.44 12.33 0.60
CA ILE A 78 7.49 12.70 -0.46
C ILE A 78 6.19 11.92 -0.28
N LEU A 79 6.27 10.61 -0.04
CA LEU A 79 5.10 9.78 0.23
C LEU A 79 4.34 10.24 1.48
N ALA A 80 5.05 10.57 2.56
CA ALA A 80 4.42 11.09 3.78
C ALA A 80 3.67 12.41 3.52
N MET A 81 4.24 13.32 2.73
CA MET A 81 3.57 14.55 2.31
C MET A 81 2.34 14.30 1.42
N HIS A 82 2.40 13.33 0.51
CA HIS A 82 1.25 12.96 -0.31
C HIS A 82 0.15 12.24 0.49
N MET A 83 0.51 11.47 1.51
CA MET A 83 -0.45 10.91 2.48
C MET A 83 -1.13 12.02 3.29
N ASP A 84 -0.38 13.05 3.71
CA ASP A 84 -0.97 14.23 4.36
C ASP A 84 -1.98 14.91 3.43
N ALA A 85 -1.60 15.14 2.17
CA ALA A 85 -2.49 15.71 1.16
C ALA A 85 -3.72 14.82 0.91
N PHE A 86 -3.54 13.49 0.85
CA PHE A 86 -4.62 12.52 0.67
C PHE A 86 -5.70 12.68 1.76
N TYR A 87 -5.31 12.85 3.02
CA TYR A 87 -6.22 13.01 4.15
C TYR A 87 -6.73 14.44 4.40
N THR A 88 -6.42 15.38 3.49
CA THR A 88 -7.09 16.70 3.48
C THR A 88 -8.50 16.64 2.86
N ASN A 89 -8.78 15.64 2.03
CA ASN A 89 -10.10 15.42 1.46
C ASN A 89 -11.02 14.74 2.50
N SER A 90 -12.20 15.32 2.73
CA SER A 90 -13.22 14.79 3.64
C SER A 90 -13.67 13.38 3.28
N ASP A 91 -13.71 13.05 1.99
CA ASP A 91 -14.10 11.73 1.49
C ASP A 91 -13.06 10.65 1.78
N ASN A 92 -11.88 11.04 2.27
CA ASN A 92 -10.77 10.12 2.50
C ASN A 92 -10.55 9.81 3.98
N LEU A 93 -11.27 10.47 4.90
CA LEU A 93 -10.97 10.42 6.33
C LEU A 93 -11.06 8.99 6.92
N ASN A 94 -11.96 8.19 6.38
CA ASN A 94 -12.22 6.82 6.86
C ASN A 94 -11.43 5.75 6.10
N ILE A 95 -10.64 6.12 5.08
CA ILE A 95 -9.85 5.15 4.31
C ILE A 95 -8.65 4.69 5.16
N PRO A 96 -8.47 3.38 5.40
CA PRO A 96 -7.34 2.87 6.19
C PRO A 96 -5.98 3.27 5.63
N VAL A 97 -5.00 3.51 6.51
CA VAL A 97 -3.66 4.03 6.15
C VAL A 97 -2.94 3.18 5.11
N LEU A 98 -3.02 1.85 5.20
CA LEU A 98 -2.39 0.98 4.20
C LEU A 98 -3.07 1.07 2.82
N GLU A 99 -4.39 1.29 2.79
CA GLU A 99 -5.13 1.44 1.53
C GLU A 99 -4.87 2.81 0.90
N ALA A 100 -4.77 3.86 1.73
CA ALA A 100 -4.29 5.17 1.31
C ALA A 100 -2.85 5.12 0.76
N LEU A 101 -1.94 4.42 1.46
CA LEU A 101 -0.54 4.26 1.04
C LEU A 101 -0.46 3.60 -0.33
N ARG A 102 -1.26 2.55 -0.59
CA ARG A 102 -1.35 1.92 -1.90
C ARG A 102 -1.78 2.89 -3.00
N VAL A 103 -2.83 3.68 -2.77
CA VAL A 103 -3.30 4.67 -3.75
C VAL A 103 -2.22 5.72 -4.02
N VAL A 104 -1.58 6.23 -2.96
CA VAL A 104 -0.52 7.23 -3.07
C VAL A 104 0.70 6.66 -3.80
N SER A 105 1.15 5.44 -3.46
CA SER A 105 2.27 4.76 -4.14
C SER A 105 2.01 4.63 -5.64
N LEU A 106 0.83 4.14 -6.04
CA LEU A 106 0.44 4.05 -7.45
C LEU A 106 0.41 5.40 -8.15
N MET A 107 -0.10 6.44 -7.48
CA MET A 107 -0.13 7.78 -8.05
C MET A 107 1.29 8.32 -8.30
N GLN A 108 2.22 8.05 -7.39
CA GLN A 108 3.63 8.44 -7.54
C GLN A 108 4.35 7.70 -8.65
N ASP A 109 4.01 6.43 -8.88
CA ASP A 109 4.58 5.63 -9.98
C ASP A 109 3.94 5.93 -11.36
N GLY A 110 3.06 6.94 -11.45
CA GLY A 110 2.40 7.29 -12.70
C GLY A 110 1.24 6.37 -13.09
N GLU A 111 0.86 5.42 -12.24
CA GLU A 111 -0.25 4.47 -12.42
C GLU A 111 -1.62 5.11 -12.12
N GLN A 112 -1.86 6.30 -12.67
CA GLN A 112 -2.99 7.18 -12.33
C GLN A 112 -4.35 6.49 -12.51
N LYS A 113 -4.54 5.73 -13.60
CA LYS A 113 -5.80 5.02 -13.86
C LYS A 113 -6.10 4.01 -12.76
N THR A 114 -5.11 3.21 -12.38
CA THR A 114 -5.24 2.21 -11.32
C THR A 114 -5.46 2.89 -9.97
N ALA A 115 -4.66 3.91 -9.64
CA ALA A 115 -4.80 4.69 -8.41
C ALA A 115 -6.21 5.28 -8.26
N ASN A 116 -6.76 5.88 -9.32
CA ASN A 116 -8.10 6.48 -9.31
C ASN A 116 -9.20 5.44 -9.10
N VAL A 117 -9.12 4.30 -9.78
CA VAL A 117 -10.10 3.21 -9.59
C VAL A 117 -10.04 2.68 -8.15
N ARG A 118 -8.85 2.55 -7.57
CA ARG A 118 -8.65 2.13 -6.17
C ARG A 118 -9.27 3.16 -5.21
N LEU A 119 -8.99 4.46 -5.43
CA LEU A 119 -9.55 5.55 -4.63
C LEU A 119 -11.07 5.53 -4.63
N LEU A 120 -11.70 5.49 -5.80
CA LEU A 120 -13.16 5.50 -5.92
C LEU A 120 -13.81 4.31 -5.19
N ARG A 121 -13.19 3.13 -5.30
CA ARG A 121 -13.66 1.93 -4.58
C ARG A 121 -13.49 2.07 -3.06
N ALA A 122 -12.39 2.65 -2.60
CA ALA A 122 -12.14 2.90 -1.19
C ALA A 122 -13.15 3.91 -0.63
N GLN A 123 -13.35 5.05 -1.30
CA GLN A 123 -14.35 6.04 -0.92
C GLN A 123 -15.75 5.42 -0.84
N GLN A 124 -16.15 4.65 -1.86
CA GLN A 124 -17.45 3.95 -1.85
C GLN A 124 -17.58 2.93 -0.70
N LYS A 125 -16.48 2.32 -0.27
CA LYS A 125 -16.45 1.32 0.80
C LYS A 125 -16.50 1.94 2.19
N TYR A 126 -15.82 3.06 2.40
CA TYR A 126 -15.58 3.65 3.73
C TYR A 126 -16.41 4.92 4.04
N ASN A 127 -17.10 5.49 3.06
CA ASN A 127 -18.01 6.63 3.26
C ASN A 127 -19.49 6.23 3.32
N LYS A 128 -19.78 4.98 3.68
CA LYS A 128 -21.15 4.48 3.87
C LYS A 128 -21.63 4.66 5.29
#